data_AF-A0A1G3Q7V5-F1
#
_entry.id   AF-A0A1G3Q7V5-F1
#
_cell.length_a   1.000
_cell.length_b   1.000
_cell.length_c   1.000
_cell.angle_alpha   90.00
_cell.angle_beta   90.00
_cell.angle_gamma   90.00
#
_symmetry.space_group_name_H-M   'P 1'
#
loop_
_entity.id
_entity.type
_entity.pdbx_description
1 polymer ?
#
loop_
_entity_poly.entity_id
_entity_poly.type
_entity_poly.pdbx_seq_one_letter_code
_entity_poly.pdbx_strand_id
1 'polypeptide(L)'
;MEKKPGKTVPINWVDKTEKYILVPRLERKRVVKKVKRLIKVKGACYFTLGVPVKLIDFIYRAVIKLGLRDRKLIFSRGSVKIKNRPSSSAVSICELDWDLGTSFIIPQKRTYGSTVTVVVNNKKQTVRFMEIMVLSALLKLVFKKKSEKWRTAMAAAIIARGWAELEKKDPPPVYRAD
;
A
#
# COMPACT_ATOMS: atom_id res chain seq x y z
N MET A 1 21.57 -11.10 45.17
CA MET A 1 20.89 -10.60 43.95
C MET A 1 19.42 -10.96 44.06
N GLU A 2 18.59 -10.03 44.51
CA GLU A 2 17.13 -10.22 44.60
C GLU A 2 16.52 -10.39 43.20
N LYS A 3 15.81 -11.49 42.98
CA LYS A 3 14.93 -11.68 41.82
C LYS A 3 13.73 -10.73 41.99
N LYS A 4 13.66 -9.68 41.18
CA LYS A 4 12.45 -8.85 41.07
C LYS A 4 11.27 -9.74 40.64
N PRO A 5 10.10 -9.66 41.30
CA PRO A 5 8.92 -10.44 40.92
C PRO A 5 8.46 -10.05 39.51
N GLY A 6 8.05 -11.05 38.73
CA GLY A 6 7.57 -10.88 37.36
C GLY A 6 6.42 -9.87 37.31
N LYS A 7 6.57 -8.85 36.47
CA LYS A 7 5.57 -7.80 36.27
C LYS A 7 4.26 -8.43 35.77
N THR A 8 3.23 -8.48 36.61
CA THR A 8 1.88 -8.86 36.18
C THR A 8 1.36 -7.81 35.21
N VAL A 9 1.00 -8.25 34.00
CA VAL A 9 0.51 -7.40 32.92
C VAL A 9 -0.89 -7.88 32.51
N PRO A 10 -1.79 -6.96 32.11
CA PRO A 10 -3.12 -7.32 31.62
C PRO A 10 -3.04 -8.35 30.48
N ILE A 11 -4.06 -9.22 30.33
CA ILE A 11 -4.11 -10.16 29.20
C ILE A 11 -4.10 -9.44 27.83
N ASN A 12 -4.52 -8.18 27.82
CA ASN A 12 -4.55 -7.29 26.66
C ASN A 12 -3.25 -6.46 26.51
N TRP A 13 -2.21 -6.76 27.29
CA TRP A 13 -0.96 -6.00 27.26
C TRP A 13 -0.13 -6.39 26.04
N VAL A 14 0.03 -5.42 25.14
CA VAL A 14 0.88 -5.53 23.96
C VAL A 14 2.32 -5.18 24.35
N ASP A 15 3.15 -6.21 24.46
CA ASP A 15 4.58 -6.09 24.75
C ASP A 15 5.38 -5.57 23.52
N LYS A 16 6.59 -5.08 23.74
CA LYS A 16 7.56 -4.67 22.68
C LYS A 16 7.93 -5.83 21.73
N THR A 17 7.39 -7.02 21.94
CA THR A 17 7.52 -8.25 21.15
C THR A 17 6.50 -8.38 20.01
N GLU A 18 5.48 -7.50 19.89
CA GLU A 18 4.67 -7.37 18.65
C GLU A 18 5.41 -6.67 17.50
N LYS A 19 6.73 -6.78 17.48
CA LYS A 19 7.58 -6.31 16.39
C LYS A 19 7.36 -7.08 15.11
N TYR A 20 6.58 -8.16 15.09
CA TYR A 20 6.41 -8.99 13.90
C TYR A 20 4.94 -9.27 13.62
N ILE A 21 4.58 -9.18 12.35
CA ILE A 21 3.26 -9.55 11.84
C ILE A 21 3.41 -10.67 10.82
N LEU A 22 2.41 -11.54 10.75
CA LEU A 22 2.28 -12.48 9.66
C LEU A 22 1.73 -11.73 8.44
N VAL A 23 2.56 -11.60 7.41
CA VAL A 23 2.17 -11.04 6.12
C VAL A 23 1.90 -12.20 5.17
N PRO A 24 0.64 -12.55 4.95
CA PRO A 24 0.27 -13.54 3.94
C PRO A 24 0.53 -13.04 2.52
N ARG A 25 0.86 -13.99 1.66
CA ARG A 25 1.22 -13.80 0.25
C ARG A 25 0.75 -14.99 -0.55
N LEU A 26 0.44 -14.80 -1.82
CA LEU A 26 0.21 -15.90 -2.75
C LEU A 26 1.53 -16.31 -3.39
N GLU A 27 1.96 -17.55 -3.16
CA GLU A 27 3.09 -18.18 -3.83
C GLU A 27 2.61 -19.49 -4.47
N ARG A 28 2.80 -19.65 -5.79
CA ARG A 28 2.34 -20.83 -6.55
C ARG A 28 0.85 -21.17 -6.31
N LYS A 29 -0.02 -20.13 -6.29
CA LYS A 29 -1.46 -20.21 -5.98
C LYS A 29 -1.82 -20.70 -4.55
N ARG A 30 -0.84 -20.82 -3.65
CA ARG A 30 -1.06 -21.16 -2.24
C ARG A 30 -0.83 -19.94 -1.36
N VAL A 31 -1.60 -19.82 -0.29
CA VAL A 31 -1.41 -18.78 0.73
C VAL A 31 -0.22 -19.18 1.60
N VAL A 32 0.85 -18.38 1.56
CA VAL A 32 2.05 -18.53 2.39
C VAL A 32 2.12 -17.34 3.35
N LYS A 33 2.30 -17.61 4.64
CA LYS A 33 2.45 -16.57 5.67
C LYS A 33 3.94 -16.29 5.88
N LYS A 34 4.38 -15.04 5.71
CA LYS A 34 5.76 -14.61 6.02
C LYS A 34 5.78 -13.73 7.25
N VAL A 35 6.59 -14.10 8.23
CA VAL A 35 6.87 -13.26 9.39
C VAL A 35 7.64 -12.02 8.93
N LYS A 36 7.13 -10.84 9.24
CA LYS A 36 7.79 -9.57 8.90
C LYS A 36 7.77 -8.62 10.06
N ARG A 37 8.89 -7.90 10.23
CA ARG A 37 8.98 -6.89 11.26
C ARG A 37 8.03 -5.73 10.96
N LEU A 38 7.14 -5.40 11.88
CA LEU A 38 6.29 -4.22 11.90
C LEU A 38 7.12 -3.02 12.38
N ILE A 39 7.00 -1.88 11.69
CA ILE A 39 7.70 -0.63 12.06
C ILE A 39 6.75 0.48 12.49
N LYS A 40 5.51 0.45 11.98
CA LYS A 40 4.52 1.48 12.28
C LYS A 40 3.11 0.92 12.12
N VAL A 41 2.23 1.33 13.02
CA VAL A 41 0.78 1.20 12.89
C VAL A 41 0.20 2.61 12.90
N LYS A 42 -0.77 2.88 12.02
CA LYS A 42 -1.47 4.17 11.94
C LYS A 42 -2.93 3.91 11.57
N GLY A 43 -3.83 3.97 12.55
CA GLY A 43 -5.19 3.45 12.41
C GLY A 43 -5.18 1.97 12.02
N ALA A 44 -6.01 1.57 11.06
CA ALA A 44 -6.05 0.20 10.54
C ALA A 44 -4.93 -0.14 9.52
N CYS A 45 -3.94 0.74 9.33
CA CYS A 45 -2.80 0.52 8.44
C CYS A 45 -1.56 0.01 9.20
N TYR A 46 -1.04 -1.14 8.76
CA TYR A 46 0.12 -1.82 9.33
C TYR A 46 1.28 -1.78 8.33
N PHE A 47 2.43 -1.25 8.74
CA PHE A 47 3.58 -1.04 7.85
C PHE A 47 4.77 -1.87 8.30
N THR A 48 5.29 -2.72 7.42
CA THR A 48 6.49 -3.52 7.72
C THR A 48 7.78 -2.76 7.45
N LEU A 49 8.88 -3.29 7.98
CA LEU A 49 10.24 -2.84 7.69
C LEU A 49 10.47 -2.74 6.17
N GLY A 50 11.09 -1.64 5.76
CA GLY A 50 11.40 -1.30 4.37
C GLY A 50 10.36 -0.40 3.69
N VAL A 51 9.19 -0.17 4.27
CA VAL A 51 8.26 0.85 3.75
C VAL A 51 8.80 2.24 4.10
N PRO A 52 9.03 3.14 3.11
CA PRO A 52 9.53 4.48 3.36
C PRO A 52 8.57 5.31 4.22
N VAL A 53 9.08 6.06 5.21
CA VAL A 53 8.26 6.88 6.12
C VAL A 53 7.38 7.87 5.36
N LYS A 54 7.92 8.57 4.34
CA LYS A 54 7.14 9.50 3.51
C LYS A 54 5.99 8.81 2.77
N LEU A 55 6.15 7.53 2.40
CA LEU A 55 5.10 6.73 1.77
C LEU A 55 4.01 6.33 2.78
N ILE A 56 4.37 6.07 4.05
CA ILE A 56 3.42 5.75 5.12
C ILE A 56 2.38 6.86 5.28
N ASP A 57 2.83 8.11 5.33
CA ASP A 57 1.92 9.25 5.49
C ASP A 57 1.02 9.46 4.28
N PHE A 58 1.57 9.29 3.07
CA PHE A 58 0.79 9.31 1.84
C PHE A 58 -0.31 8.24 1.84
N ILE A 59 0.06 6.99 2.16
CA ILE A 59 -0.87 5.85 2.21
C ILE A 59 -1.98 6.11 3.22
N TYR A 60 -1.63 6.54 4.43
CA TYR A 60 -2.62 6.77 5.47
C TYR A 60 -3.64 7.85 5.07
N ARG A 61 -3.17 8.97 4.47
CA ARG A 61 -4.06 10.02 3.96
C ARG A 61 -4.97 9.48 2.84
N ALA A 62 -4.42 8.66 1.95
CA ALA A 62 -5.19 8.03 0.88
C ALA A 62 -6.26 7.08 1.41
N VAL A 63 -5.92 6.24 2.39
CA VAL A 63 -6.86 5.32 3.05
C VAL A 63 -8.00 6.08 3.70
N ILE A 64 -7.70 7.19 4.38
CA ILE A 64 -8.71 8.07 4.94
C ILE A 64 -9.64 8.62 3.86
N LYS A 65 -9.08 9.21 2.79
CA LYS A 65 -9.86 9.86 1.73
C LYS A 65 -10.71 8.88 0.92
N LEU A 66 -10.28 7.62 0.83
CA LEU A 66 -11.00 6.55 0.17
C LEU A 66 -12.01 5.82 1.07
N GLY A 67 -12.16 6.21 2.34
CA GLY A 67 -13.09 5.56 3.27
C GLY A 67 -12.71 4.12 3.62
N LEU A 68 -11.42 3.77 3.56
CA LEU A 68 -10.93 2.40 3.78
C LEU A 68 -10.51 2.14 5.24
N ARG A 69 -11.04 2.93 6.19
CA ARG A 69 -10.60 2.92 7.60
C ARG A 69 -10.99 1.65 8.36
N ASP A 70 -12.11 1.05 7.99
CA ASP A 70 -12.66 -0.14 8.67
C ASP A 70 -12.00 -1.44 8.18
N ARG A 71 -11.05 -1.34 7.24
CA ARG A 71 -10.30 -2.48 6.71
C ARG A 71 -8.92 -2.51 7.32
N LYS A 72 -8.50 -3.68 7.81
CA LYS A 72 -7.11 -3.94 8.18
C LYS A 72 -6.24 -4.00 6.92
N LEU A 73 -5.35 -3.04 6.71
CA LEU A 73 -4.50 -2.96 5.52
C LEU A 73 -3.02 -3.15 5.89
N ILE A 74 -2.36 -4.13 5.29
CA ILE A 74 -0.98 -4.49 5.61
C ILE A 74 -0.07 -4.13 4.43
N PHE A 75 0.80 -3.16 4.60
CA PHE A 75 1.75 -2.70 3.58
C PHE A 75 3.14 -3.27 3.85
N SER A 76 3.68 -3.97 2.86
CA SER A 76 5.01 -4.55 2.94
C SER A 76 5.79 -4.37 1.64
N ARG A 77 7.11 -4.50 1.72
CA ARG A 77 7.99 -4.58 0.54
C ARG A 77 8.26 -6.02 0.15
N GLY A 78 8.49 -6.30 -1.12
CA GLY A 78 8.96 -7.62 -1.54
C GLY A 78 8.99 -7.82 -3.05
N SER A 79 9.27 -9.04 -3.46
CA SER A 79 9.16 -9.46 -4.85
C SER A 79 7.71 -9.48 -5.28
N VAL A 80 7.40 -8.77 -6.36
CA VAL A 80 6.10 -8.80 -7.02
C VAL A 80 6.27 -9.49 -8.37
N LYS A 81 5.32 -10.33 -8.75
CA LYS A 81 5.30 -11.02 -10.03
C LYS A 81 3.97 -10.78 -10.74
N ILE A 82 4.02 -10.53 -12.04
CA ILE A 82 2.85 -10.48 -12.94
C ILE A 82 3.05 -11.58 -13.97
N LYS A 83 2.06 -12.48 -14.14
CA LYS A 83 2.17 -13.65 -15.06
C LYS A 83 3.49 -14.41 -14.87
N ASN A 84 3.86 -14.66 -13.60
CA ASN A 84 5.11 -15.29 -13.15
C ASN A 84 6.43 -14.54 -13.48
N ARG A 85 6.38 -13.37 -14.12
CA ARG A 85 7.55 -12.51 -14.37
C ARG A 85 7.73 -11.47 -13.26
N PRO A 86 8.95 -11.20 -12.77
CA PRO A 86 9.19 -10.13 -11.80
C PRO A 86 8.67 -8.78 -12.34
N SER A 87 7.92 -8.05 -11.52
CA SER A 87 7.43 -6.71 -11.86
C SER A 87 7.91 -5.69 -10.83
N SER A 88 8.34 -4.55 -11.36
CA SER A 88 8.66 -3.35 -10.58
C SER A 88 7.63 -2.25 -10.78
N SER A 89 6.54 -2.50 -11.51
CA SER A 89 5.55 -1.49 -11.93
C SER A 89 4.15 -1.68 -11.34
N ALA A 90 3.91 -2.76 -10.58
CA ALA A 90 2.63 -2.99 -9.92
C ALA A 90 2.79 -3.33 -8.44
N VAL A 91 1.74 -3.09 -7.65
CA VAL A 91 1.61 -3.57 -6.27
C VAL A 91 0.79 -4.84 -6.29
N SER A 92 1.27 -5.90 -5.62
CA SER A 92 0.46 -7.11 -5.44
C SER A 92 -0.56 -6.89 -4.32
N ILE A 93 -1.81 -7.27 -4.55
CA ILE A 93 -2.89 -7.21 -3.57
C ILE A 93 -3.34 -8.63 -3.27
N CYS A 94 -3.41 -8.97 -1.98
CA CYS A 94 -3.96 -10.23 -1.49
C CYS A 94 -5.05 -9.90 -0.47
N GLU A 95 -6.32 -10.11 -0.83
CA GLU A 95 -7.39 -10.18 0.16
C GLU A 95 -7.22 -11.48 0.96
N LEU A 96 -7.48 -11.43 2.26
CA LEU A 96 -7.23 -12.53 3.19
C LEU A 96 -8.54 -12.98 3.81
N ASP A 97 -8.69 -14.29 3.96
CA ASP A 97 -9.80 -14.88 4.67
C ASP A 97 -9.62 -14.68 6.20
N TRP A 98 -10.71 -14.83 6.97
CA TRP A 98 -10.71 -14.84 8.44
C TRP A 98 -10.24 -13.55 9.12
N ASP A 99 -10.72 -12.39 8.66
CA ASP A 99 -10.52 -11.09 9.33
C ASP A 99 -9.06 -10.60 9.41
N LEU A 100 -8.16 -11.24 8.65
CA LEU A 100 -6.73 -10.91 8.62
C LEU A 100 -6.41 -9.63 7.84
N GLY A 101 -7.35 -9.14 7.03
CA GLY A 101 -7.24 -7.88 6.29
C GLY A 101 -6.84 -8.02 4.82
N THR A 102 -6.25 -6.97 4.25
CA THR A 102 -5.75 -6.96 2.86
C THR A 102 -4.27 -6.62 2.84
N SER A 103 -3.46 -7.48 2.22
CA SER A 103 -2.02 -7.26 2.07
C SER A 103 -1.67 -6.58 0.75
N PHE A 104 -0.84 -5.55 0.84
CA PHE A 104 -0.21 -4.83 -0.26
C PHE A 104 1.29 -5.12 -0.25
N ILE A 105 1.80 -5.68 -1.35
CA ILE A 105 3.23 -5.94 -1.54
C ILE A 105 3.76 -4.97 -2.59
N ILE A 106 4.56 -4.01 -2.14
CA ILE A 106 5.16 -2.96 -2.98
C ILE A 106 6.53 -3.46 -3.47
N PRO A 107 6.87 -3.37 -4.77
CA PRO A 107 8.08 -3.99 -5.32
C PRO A 107 9.37 -3.46 -4.72
N GLN A 108 10.16 -4.34 -4.10
CA GLN A 108 11.41 -3.98 -3.43
C GLN A 108 12.42 -3.28 -4.35
N LYS A 109 12.45 -3.65 -5.65
CA LYS A 109 13.37 -3.07 -6.65
C LYS A 109 13.13 -1.58 -6.94
N ARG A 110 11.96 -1.00 -6.60
CA ARG A 110 11.69 0.43 -6.84
C ARG A 110 12.09 1.29 -5.65
N THR A 111 12.90 2.32 -5.87
CA THR A 111 13.26 3.29 -4.83
C THR A 111 12.17 4.36 -4.67
N TYR A 112 12.01 4.94 -3.48
CA TYR A 112 10.99 5.97 -3.23
C TYR A 112 11.23 7.25 -4.00
N GLY A 113 12.49 7.57 -4.26
CA GLY A 113 12.87 8.70 -5.10
C GLY A 113 12.53 8.52 -6.58
N SER A 114 12.11 7.34 -7.04
CA SER A 114 11.76 7.15 -8.44
C SER A 114 10.53 7.98 -8.83
N THR A 115 10.72 8.87 -9.79
CA THR A 115 9.68 9.73 -10.35
C THR A 115 9.35 9.32 -11.78
N VAL A 116 8.19 9.78 -12.25
CA VAL A 116 7.77 9.71 -13.65
C VAL A 116 7.14 11.04 -14.02
N THR A 117 7.44 11.52 -15.22
CA THR A 117 6.79 12.69 -15.79
C THR A 117 5.53 12.24 -16.51
N VAL A 118 4.39 12.78 -16.11
CA VAL A 118 3.10 12.51 -16.72
C VAL A 118 2.49 13.82 -17.24
N VAL A 119 1.82 13.75 -18.37
CA VAL A 119 0.96 14.83 -18.86
C VAL A 119 -0.44 14.55 -18.35
N VAL A 120 -0.97 15.45 -17.51
CA VAL A 120 -2.35 15.38 -17.01
C VAL A 120 -3.07 16.62 -17.52
N ASN A 121 -4.08 16.45 -18.37
CA ASN A 121 -4.84 17.57 -18.95
C ASN A 121 -3.93 18.64 -19.58
N ASN A 122 -3.03 18.21 -20.46
CA ASN A 122 -2.04 19.03 -21.18
C ASN A 122 -0.98 19.74 -20.32
N LYS A 123 -0.86 19.41 -19.02
CA LYS A 123 0.21 19.92 -18.15
C LYS A 123 1.17 18.81 -17.75
N LYS A 124 2.48 19.03 -17.98
CA LYS A 124 3.54 18.14 -17.50
C LYS A 124 3.67 18.23 -15.98
N GLN A 125 3.72 17.09 -15.32
CA GLN A 125 3.80 16.95 -13.86
C GLN A 125 4.75 15.82 -13.51
N THR A 126 5.67 16.07 -12.58
CA THR A 126 6.61 15.06 -12.09
C THR A 126 6.06 14.48 -10.78
N VAL A 127 5.74 13.20 -10.79
CA VAL A 127 5.10 12.52 -9.66
C VAL A 127 5.87 11.29 -9.25
N ARG A 128 5.79 10.90 -7.97
CA ARG A 128 6.49 9.70 -7.49
C ARG A 128 5.80 8.45 -7.98
N PHE A 129 6.57 7.56 -8.61
CA PHE A 129 6.03 6.36 -9.25
C PHE A 129 5.40 5.42 -8.23
N MET A 130 6.02 5.24 -7.04
CA MET A 130 5.44 4.40 -5.99
C MET A 130 4.13 4.94 -5.42
N GLU A 131 3.94 6.26 -5.36
CA GLU A 131 2.69 6.85 -4.91
C GLU A 131 1.56 6.51 -5.89
N ILE A 132 1.81 6.62 -7.21
CA ILE A 132 0.86 6.18 -8.25
C ILE A 132 0.50 4.71 -8.08
N MET A 133 1.51 3.84 -7.96
CA MET A 133 1.30 2.40 -7.88
C MET A 133 0.47 1.99 -6.67
N VAL A 134 0.76 2.58 -5.50
CA VAL A 134 0.03 2.25 -4.28
C VAL A 134 -1.38 2.84 -4.30
N LEU A 135 -1.55 4.06 -4.80
CA LEU A 135 -2.87 4.67 -4.92
C LEU A 135 -3.75 3.92 -5.94
N SER A 136 -3.20 3.51 -7.09
CA SER A 136 -3.90 2.67 -8.07
C SER A 136 -4.34 1.34 -7.45
N ALA A 137 -3.50 0.75 -6.59
CA ALA A 137 -3.83 -0.45 -5.84
C ALA A 137 -4.95 -0.23 -4.81
N LEU A 138 -4.93 0.89 -4.07
CA LEU A 138 -6.01 1.25 -3.14
C LEU A 138 -7.33 1.51 -3.88
N LEU A 139 -7.29 2.21 -5.01
CA LEU A 139 -8.44 2.44 -5.89
C LEU A 139 -9.04 1.13 -6.40
N LYS A 140 -8.27 0.04 -6.51
CA LYS A 140 -8.81 -1.28 -6.87
C LYS A 140 -9.77 -1.82 -5.81
N LEU A 141 -9.59 -1.49 -4.53
CA LEU A 141 -10.50 -1.94 -3.46
C LEU A 141 -11.85 -1.23 -3.52
N VAL A 142 -11.86 0.05 -3.91
CA VAL A 142 -13.07 0.87 -3.98
C VAL A 142 -13.76 0.70 -5.34
N PHE A 143 -13.01 0.79 -6.44
CA PHE A 143 -13.51 0.74 -7.81
C PHE A 143 -13.14 -0.59 -8.49
N LYS A 144 -13.66 -1.70 -7.96
CA LYS A 144 -13.36 -3.07 -8.45
C LYS A 144 -13.67 -3.24 -9.95
N LYS A 145 -14.78 -2.65 -10.42
CA LYS A 145 -15.27 -2.75 -11.81
C LYS A 145 -14.49 -1.91 -12.84
N LYS A 146 -13.74 -0.89 -12.40
CA LYS A 146 -12.97 -0.04 -13.34
C LYS A 146 -11.70 -0.78 -13.83
N SER A 147 -11.17 -0.38 -14.98
CA SER A 147 -9.96 -0.99 -15.54
C SER A 147 -8.69 -0.57 -14.78
N GLU A 148 -7.60 -1.33 -14.95
CA GLU A 148 -6.29 -0.92 -14.42
C GLU A 148 -5.82 0.41 -15.00
N LYS A 149 -6.02 0.62 -16.31
CA LYS A 149 -5.72 1.90 -16.99
C LYS A 149 -6.46 3.06 -16.33
N TRP A 150 -7.76 2.88 -16.04
CA TRP A 150 -8.57 3.90 -15.37
C TRP A 150 -8.03 4.21 -13.97
N ARG A 151 -7.74 3.20 -13.16
CA ARG A 151 -7.23 3.39 -11.78
C ARG A 151 -5.87 4.04 -11.75
N THR A 152 -4.98 3.69 -12.67
CA THR A 152 -3.64 4.30 -12.77
C THR A 152 -3.73 5.75 -13.26
N ALA A 153 -4.59 6.05 -14.23
CA ALA A 153 -4.85 7.42 -14.67
C ALA A 153 -5.46 8.26 -13.55
N MET A 154 -6.45 7.74 -12.82
CA MET A 154 -7.06 8.40 -11.68
C MET A 154 -6.06 8.64 -10.55
N ALA A 155 -5.21 7.67 -10.23
CA ALA A 155 -4.13 7.84 -9.25
C ALA A 155 -3.17 8.97 -9.64
N ALA A 156 -2.73 9.01 -10.90
CA ALA A 156 -1.87 10.08 -11.40
C ALA A 156 -2.56 11.45 -11.36
N ALA A 157 -3.85 11.52 -11.72
CA ALA A 157 -4.64 12.74 -11.66
C ALA A 157 -4.80 13.25 -10.22
N ILE A 158 -5.10 12.37 -9.26
CA ILE A 158 -5.21 12.74 -7.83
C ILE A 158 -3.89 13.26 -7.29
N ILE A 159 -2.77 12.63 -7.62
CA ILE A 159 -1.44 13.08 -7.15
C ILE A 159 -1.07 14.43 -7.76
N ALA A 160 -1.39 14.64 -9.04
CA ALA A 160 -1.04 15.85 -9.77
C ALA A 160 -1.96 17.05 -9.46
N ARG A 161 -3.26 16.82 -9.23
CA ARG A 161 -4.30 17.86 -9.17
C ARG A 161 -5.11 17.87 -7.88
N GLY A 162 -4.93 16.87 -7.03
CA GLY A 162 -5.61 16.73 -5.75
C GLY A 162 -6.85 15.83 -5.77
N TRP A 163 -7.44 15.65 -4.60
CA TRP A 163 -8.51 14.67 -4.36
C TRP A 163 -9.85 15.01 -5.03
N ALA A 164 -10.07 16.27 -5.43
CA ALA A 164 -11.28 16.68 -6.14
C ALA A 164 -11.47 15.95 -7.49
N GLU A 165 -10.40 15.38 -8.06
CA GLU A 165 -10.51 14.52 -9.24
C GLU A 165 -11.36 13.26 -9.00
N LEU A 166 -11.48 12.79 -7.74
CA LEU A 166 -12.28 11.61 -7.41
C LEU A 166 -13.79 11.86 -7.54
N GLU A 167 -14.23 13.12 -7.43
CA GLU A 167 -15.63 13.52 -7.60
C GLU A 167 -16.05 13.49 -9.08
N LYS A 168 -15.08 13.45 -9.99
CA LYS A 168 -15.33 13.33 -11.43
C LYS A 168 -15.56 11.87 -11.79
N LYS A 169 -16.53 11.62 -12.69
CA LYS A 169 -16.89 10.26 -13.14
C LYS A 169 -15.71 9.51 -13.78
N ASP A 170 -14.86 10.23 -14.50
CA ASP A 170 -13.70 9.65 -15.20
C ASP A 170 -12.46 10.54 -15.05
N PRO A 171 -11.26 9.92 -15.01
CA PRO A 171 -10.02 10.65 -14.91
C PRO A 171 -9.74 11.42 -16.20
N PRO A 172 -9.05 12.58 -16.11
CA PRO A 172 -8.55 13.25 -17.30
C PRO A 172 -7.60 12.35 -18.10
N PRO A 173 -7.35 12.66 -19.38
CA PRO A 173 -6.31 11.99 -20.15
C PRO A 173 -4.96 12.10 -19.43
N VAL A 174 -4.32 10.94 -19.23
CA VAL A 174 -2.99 10.84 -18.62
C VAL A 174 -2.09 10.07 -19.57
N TYR A 175 -0.97 10.70 -19.93
CA TYR A 175 0.06 10.10 -20.77
C TYR A 175 1.41 10.24 -20.09
N ARG A 176 2.33 9.34 -20.42
CA ARG A 176 3.72 9.52 -20.01
C ARG A 176 4.33 10.60 -20.91
N ALA A 177 4.99 11.59 -20.30
CA ALA A 177 5.88 12.45 -21.06
C ALA A 177 7.20 11.67 -21.16
N ASP A 178 7.39 10.99 -22.29
CA ASP A 178 8.67 10.38 -22.61
C ASP A 178 9.76 11.44 -22.76
#